data_AF-A0A7K9A215-F1
#
_entry.id   AF-A0A7K9A215-F1
#
_cell.length_a   1.000
_cell.length_b   1.000
_cell.length_c   1.000
_cell.angle_alpha   90.00
_cell.angle_beta   90.00
_cell.angle_gamma   90.00
#
_symmetry.space_group_name_H-M   'P 1'
#
loop_
_entity.id
_entity.type
_entity.pdbx_description
1 polymer ?
#
loop_
_entity_poly.entity_id
_entity_poly.type
_entity_poly.pdbx_seq_one_letter_code
_entity_poly.pdbx_strand_id
1 'polypeptide(L)'
;KMQRYLLSNSVGPGDLPNLKELNTNEICKIWSGTSRYIRRQLLRKRAVEIGIGVFALVSEHTRVEEGEVLPVERPVFIMSKSLKAFYNLECDETKIPDETSIVHLNFEEIAAKTFFRREIVEHCIRETLLCFAGALRDNKEVEFSFK
;
A
#
# COMPACT_ATOMS: atom_id res chain seq x y z
N LYS A 1 2.11 9.49 -14.68
CA LYS A 1 3.39 10.15 -14.30
C LYS A 1 4.15 9.40 -13.22
N MET A 2 3.52 9.04 -12.08
CA MET A 2 4.17 8.29 -10.98
C MET A 2 4.80 6.95 -11.39
N GLN A 3 4.13 6.16 -12.24
CA GLN A 3 4.67 4.91 -12.76
C GLN A 3 6.04 5.09 -13.44
N ARG A 4 6.28 6.14 -14.24
CA ARG A 4 7.60 6.36 -14.88
C ARG A 4 8.72 6.66 -13.89
N TYR A 5 8.41 7.32 -12.76
CA TYR A 5 9.41 7.64 -11.73
C TYR A 5 9.83 6.41 -10.93
N LEU A 6 8.88 5.49 -10.64
CA LEU A 6 9.20 4.19 -10.04
C LEU A 6 10.22 3.41 -10.89
N LEU A 7 10.15 3.57 -12.21
CA LEU A 7 10.87 2.73 -13.17
C LEU A 7 12.26 3.28 -13.56
N SER A 8 12.74 4.40 -13.02
CA SER A 8 13.94 5.07 -13.58
C SER A 8 15.13 5.27 -12.64
N ASN A 9 14.96 5.60 -11.35
CA ASN A 9 16.08 5.85 -10.42
C ASN A 9 15.75 5.43 -8.98
N SER A 10 16.76 5.05 -8.18
CA SER A 10 16.58 4.94 -6.71
C SER A 10 16.50 6.36 -6.20
N VAL A 11 15.44 6.66 -5.47
CA VAL A 11 15.27 7.96 -4.85
C VAL A 11 15.26 7.74 -3.34
N GLY A 12 16.26 8.27 -2.64
CA GLY A 12 16.28 8.24 -1.19
C GLY A 12 15.25 9.22 -0.62
N PRO A 13 14.82 9.05 0.65
CA PRO A 13 13.97 10.06 1.30
C PRO A 13 14.66 11.44 1.31
N GLY A 14 16.01 11.46 1.35
CA GLY A 14 16.84 12.65 1.22
C GLY A 14 16.95 13.24 -0.20
N ASP A 15 16.15 12.80 -1.16
CA ASP A 15 16.04 13.39 -2.50
C ASP A 15 14.60 13.91 -2.78
N LEU A 16 13.67 13.67 -1.85
CA LEU A 16 12.25 13.92 -2.03
C LEU A 16 11.82 15.14 -1.18
N PRO A 17 11.32 16.21 -1.81
CA PRO A 17 11.17 17.51 -1.16
C PRO A 17 10.20 17.49 0.02
N ASN A 18 9.09 16.76 -0.05
CA ASN A 18 8.11 16.76 1.05
C ASN A 18 8.56 15.85 2.20
N LEU A 19 9.18 14.70 1.91
CA LEU A 19 9.76 13.85 2.96
C LEU A 19 10.94 14.52 3.70
N LYS A 20 11.66 15.43 3.06
CA LYS A 20 12.71 16.24 3.72
C LYS A 20 12.13 17.23 4.74
N GLU A 21 10.96 17.78 4.43
CA GLU A 21 10.32 18.82 5.24
C GLU A 21 9.51 18.24 6.40
N LEU A 22 9.02 17.01 6.26
CA LEU A 22 8.28 16.31 7.31
C LEU A 22 9.22 15.56 8.23
N ASN A 23 8.98 15.65 9.54
CA ASN A 23 9.66 14.79 10.49
C ASN A 23 9.03 13.38 10.54
N THR A 24 9.75 12.43 11.13
CA THR A 24 9.31 11.03 11.23
C THR A 24 7.92 10.88 11.87
N ASN A 25 7.59 11.67 12.89
CA ASN A 25 6.29 11.58 13.55
C ASN A 25 5.15 12.04 12.65
N GLU A 26 5.38 13.05 11.81
CA GLU A 26 4.40 13.54 10.84
C GLU A 26 4.15 12.52 9.73
N ILE A 27 5.22 11.92 9.20
CA ILE A 27 5.15 10.82 8.23
C ILE A 27 4.36 9.66 8.83
N CYS A 28 4.68 9.23 10.06
CA CYS A 28 3.95 8.18 10.77
C CYS A 28 2.47 8.54 10.95
N LYS A 29 2.15 9.78 11.32
CA LYS A 29 0.76 10.23 11.50
C LYS A 29 -0.04 10.18 10.20
N ILE A 30 0.57 10.56 9.08
CA ILE A 30 -0.06 10.44 7.76
C ILE A 30 -0.32 8.97 7.43
N TRP A 31 0.67 8.10 7.61
CA TRP A 31 0.54 6.67 7.34
C TRP A 31 -0.42 5.94 8.27
N SER A 32 -0.55 6.34 9.54
CA SER A 32 -1.61 5.86 10.43
C SER A 32 -3.00 6.26 9.93
N GLY A 33 -3.14 7.46 9.36
CA GLY A 33 -4.37 7.89 8.68
C GLY A 33 -4.69 7.03 7.45
N THR A 34 -3.69 6.79 6.60
CA THR A 34 -3.79 5.93 5.41
C THR A 34 -4.15 4.49 5.77
N SER A 35 -3.48 3.91 6.77
CA SER A 35 -3.76 2.55 7.26
C SER A 35 -5.20 2.42 7.76
N ARG A 36 -5.68 3.41 8.52
CA ARG A 36 -7.08 3.45 8.98
C ARG A 36 -8.08 3.56 7.82
N TYR A 37 -7.75 4.31 6.78
CA TYR A 37 -8.56 4.37 5.56
C TYR A 37 -8.61 3.00 4.89
N ILE A 38 -7.45 2.38 4.62
CA ILE A 38 -7.35 1.05 3.98
C ILE A 38 -8.17 0.03 4.77
N ARG A 39 -7.96 -0.05 6.08
CA ARG A 39 -8.70 -0.97 6.96
C ARG A 39 -10.22 -0.78 6.86
N ARG A 40 -10.69 0.47 6.82
CA ARG A 40 -12.13 0.77 6.66
C ARG A 40 -12.67 0.32 5.31
N GLN A 41 -11.91 0.45 4.24
CA GLN A 41 -12.32 -0.03 2.91
C GLN A 41 -12.38 -1.55 2.86
N LEU A 42 -11.37 -2.22 3.42
CA LEU A 42 -11.33 -3.69 3.51
C LEU A 42 -12.52 -4.23 4.31
N LEU A 43 -12.85 -3.62 5.45
CA LEU A 43 -14.05 -3.98 6.24
C LEU A 43 -15.37 -3.80 5.46
N ARG A 44 -15.38 -2.97 4.42
CA ARG A 44 -16.52 -2.80 3.49
C ARG A 44 -16.41 -3.69 2.25
N LYS A 45 -15.52 -4.70 2.27
CA LYS A 45 -15.26 -5.61 1.16
C LYS A 45 -14.78 -4.91 -0.12
N ARG A 46 -14.05 -3.80 0.04
CA ARG A 46 -13.44 -3.06 -1.08
C ARG A 46 -11.93 -3.19 -1.02
N ALA A 47 -11.33 -3.47 -2.17
CA ALA A 47 -9.89 -3.46 -2.34
C ALA A 47 -9.39 -2.02 -2.51
N VAL A 48 -8.16 -1.73 -2.08
CA VAL A 48 -7.58 -0.38 -2.13
C VAL A 48 -6.29 -0.38 -2.93
N GLU A 49 -6.31 0.28 -4.08
CA GLU A 49 -5.10 0.54 -4.87
C GLU A 49 -4.35 1.76 -4.33
N ILE A 50 -3.08 1.56 -4.01
CA ILE A 50 -2.20 2.61 -3.47
C ILE A 50 -1.09 3.02 -4.46
N GLY A 51 -1.04 2.41 -5.64
CA GLY A 51 -0.14 2.76 -6.75
C GLY A 51 0.98 1.75 -7.01
N ILE A 52 1.60 1.20 -5.96
CA ILE A 52 2.57 0.08 -6.09
C ILE A 52 1.89 -1.29 -6.08
N GLY A 53 0.64 -1.34 -5.65
CA GLY A 53 -0.16 -2.55 -5.52
C GLY A 53 -1.52 -2.26 -4.90
N VAL A 54 -2.20 -3.33 -4.53
CA VAL A 54 -3.58 -3.32 -4.05
C VAL A 54 -3.68 -4.09 -2.74
N PHE A 55 -4.31 -3.50 -1.73
CA PHE A 55 -4.76 -4.24 -0.55
C PHE A 55 -6.13 -4.85 -0.83
N ALA A 56 -6.31 -6.13 -0.56
CA ALA A 56 -7.58 -6.83 -0.75
C ALA A 56 -7.82 -7.82 0.39
N LEU A 57 -9.09 -8.20 0.59
CA LEU A 57 -9.43 -9.39 1.38
C LEU A 57 -9.47 -10.60 0.44
N VAL A 58 -8.81 -11.68 0.85
CA VAL A 58 -8.87 -12.97 0.17
C VAL A 58 -9.42 -14.00 1.14
N SER A 59 -10.35 -14.80 0.66
CA SER A 59 -10.94 -15.90 1.41
C SER A 59 -10.06 -17.13 1.29
N GLU A 60 -9.57 -17.62 2.42
CA GLU A 60 -8.88 -18.90 2.53
C GLU A 60 -9.74 -19.90 3.27
N HIS A 61 -9.72 -21.13 2.79
CA HIS A 61 -10.49 -22.22 3.36
C HIS A 61 -9.61 -22.93 4.38
N THR A 62 -9.90 -22.75 5.67
CA THR A 62 -9.20 -23.46 6.74
C THR A 62 -10.01 -24.67 7.16
N ARG A 63 -9.37 -25.85 7.29
CA ARG A 63 -10.01 -27.05 7.82
C ARG A 63 -9.98 -27.01 9.34
N VAL A 64 -11.14 -27.09 9.97
CA VAL A 64 -11.28 -27.25 11.42
C VAL A 64 -11.24 -28.75 11.76
N GLU A 65 -10.89 -29.10 13.00
CA GLU A 65 -10.71 -30.50 13.47
C GLU A 65 -11.94 -31.40 13.24
N GLU A 66 -13.15 -30.83 13.13
CA GLU A 66 -14.39 -31.56 12.81
C GLU A 66 -14.67 -31.72 11.30
N GLY A 67 -13.76 -31.30 10.43
CA GLY A 67 -13.93 -31.40 8.97
C GLY A 67 -14.77 -30.28 8.34
N GLU A 68 -15.31 -29.36 9.15
CA GLU A 68 -15.90 -28.12 8.66
C GLU A 68 -14.82 -27.20 8.07
N VAL A 69 -15.13 -26.63 6.90
CA VAL A 69 -14.27 -25.65 6.24
C VAL A 69 -14.79 -24.27 6.55
N LEU A 70 -14.05 -23.51 7.35
CA LEU A 70 -14.39 -22.13 7.65
C LEU A 70 -13.68 -21.20 6.67
N PRO A 71 -14.42 -20.34 5.93
CA PRO A 71 -13.83 -19.30 5.12
C PRO A 71 -13.26 -18.21 6.05
N VAL A 72 -11.94 -18.08 6.05
CA VAL A 72 -11.23 -17.02 6.76
C VAL A 72 -10.84 -15.96 5.76
N GLU A 73 -11.32 -14.74 5.96
CA GLU A 73 -10.88 -13.61 5.17
C GLU A 73 -9.61 -13.01 5.77
N ARG A 74 -8.54 -12.99 4.98
CA ARG A 74 -7.29 -12.32 5.37
C ARG A 74 -6.99 -11.13 4.47
N PRO A 75 -6.52 -10.00 5.04
CA PRO A 75 -6.01 -8.90 4.25
C PRO A 75 -4.66 -9.29 3.66
N VAL A 76 -4.51 -9.09 2.35
CA VAL A 76 -3.28 -9.32 1.60
C VAL A 76 -2.89 -8.07 0.84
N PHE A 77 -1.60 -7.86 0.64
CA PHE A 77 -1.07 -6.87 -0.28
C PHE A 77 -0.59 -7.56 -1.55
N ILE A 78 -1.16 -7.17 -2.69
CA ILE A 78 -0.86 -7.74 -3.99
C ILE A 78 -0.11 -6.70 -4.80
N MET A 79 1.17 -6.97 -5.05
CA MET A 79 2.05 -6.11 -5.85
C MET A 79 1.52 -5.96 -7.29
N SER A 80 1.60 -4.75 -7.84
CA SER A 80 1.20 -4.50 -9.23
C SER A 80 2.02 -5.33 -10.22
N LYS A 81 1.34 -5.88 -11.24
CA LYS A 81 1.99 -6.69 -12.30
C LYS A 81 3.10 -5.92 -13.01
N SER A 82 2.91 -4.60 -13.20
CA SER A 82 3.91 -3.73 -13.81
C SER A 82 5.20 -3.64 -13.00
N LEU A 83 5.12 -3.54 -11.66
CA LEU A 83 6.32 -3.50 -10.83
C LEU A 83 6.98 -4.88 -10.71
N LYS A 84 6.18 -5.96 -10.60
CA LYS A 84 6.70 -7.33 -10.65
C LYS A 84 7.52 -7.57 -11.92
N ALA A 85 6.94 -7.26 -13.09
CA ALA A 85 7.60 -7.44 -14.38
C ALA A 85 8.84 -6.56 -14.52
N PHE A 86 8.79 -5.32 -14.07
CA PHE A 86 9.90 -4.38 -14.23
C PHE A 86 11.11 -4.73 -13.35
N TYR A 87 10.88 -5.13 -12.11
CA TYR A 87 11.95 -5.52 -11.18
C TYR A 87 12.27 -7.02 -11.20
N ASN A 88 11.65 -7.79 -12.11
CA ASN A 88 11.78 -9.25 -12.20
C ASN A 88 11.55 -9.96 -10.84
N LEU A 89 10.50 -9.55 -10.12
CA LEU A 89 10.18 -10.07 -8.80
C LEU A 89 9.30 -11.32 -8.91
N GLU A 90 9.74 -12.40 -8.28
CA GLU A 90 8.91 -13.59 -8.04
C GLU A 90 8.02 -13.33 -6.82
N CYS A 91 6.71 -13.47 -6.99
CA CYS A 91 5.72 -13.27 -5.92
C CYS A 91 4.54 -14.18 -6.20
N ASP A 92 4.06 -14.89 -5.17
CA ASP A 92 2.91 -15.79 -5.27
C ASP A 92 1.71 -15.14 -5.97
N GLU A 93 1.05 -15.95 -6.82
CA GLU A 93 -0.17 -15.53 -7.51
C GLU A 93 -1.35 -15.52 -6.53
N THR A 94 -1.49 -14.42 -5.79
CA THR A 94 -2.74 -14.13 -5.08
C THR A 94 -3.66 -13.35 -6.00
N LYS A 95 -4.86 -13.88 -6.27
CA LYS A 95 -5.87 -13.24 -7.11
C LYS A 95 -6.94 -12.60 -6.23
N ILE A 96 -7.31 -11.37 -6.58
CA ILE A 96 -8.47 -10.69 -6.01
C ILE A 96 -9.73 -11.29 -6.65
N PRO A 97 -10.79 -11.61 -5.90
CA PRO A 97 -12.05 -12.04 -6.48
C PRO A 97 -12.59 -11.00 -7.47
N ASP A 98 -13.05 -11.43 -8.65
CA ASP A 98 -13.43 -10.53 -9.75
C ASP A 98 -14.57 -9.56 -9.39
N GLU A 99 -15.41 -9.93 -8.42
CA GLU A 99 -16.52 -9.12 -7.90
C GLU A 99 -16.07 -8.00 -6.95
N THR A 100 -14.79 -7.98 -6.55
CA THR A 100 -14.28 -7.02 -5.56
C THR A 100 -14.13 -5.64 -6.18
N SER A 101 -14.87 -4.66 -5.66
CA SER A 101 -14.69 -3.26 -6.05
C SER A 101 -13.31 -2.75 -5.59
N ILE A 102 -12.50 -2.28 -6.54
CA ILE A 102 -11.22 -1.62 -6.29
C ILE A 102 -11.45 -0.11 -6.20
N VAL A 103 -11.00 0.51 -5.11
CA VAL A 103 -11.03 1.96 -4.89
C VAL A 103 -9.62 2.50 -4.74
N HIS A 104 -9.43 3.80 -5.02
CA HIS A 104 -8.17 4.48 -4.76
C HIS A 104 -8.14 5.10 -3.35
N LEU A 105 -6.96 5.55 -2.93
CA LEU A 105 -6.82 6.41 -1.75
C LEU A 105 -7.60 7.72 -1.92
N ASN A 106 -8.39 8.07 -0.92
CA ASN A 106 -9.04 9.37 -0.84
C ASN A 106 -8.17 10.32 0.00
N PHE A 107 -7.34 11.11 -0.66
CA PHE A 107 -6.41 12.03 0.03
C PHE A 107 -7.13 13.12 0.82
N GLU A 108 -8.34 13.53 0.41
CA GLU A 108 -9.14 14.51 1.16
C GLU A 108 -9.64 13.93 2.48
N GLU A 109 -10.16 12.70 2.46
CA GLU A 109 -10.60 12.01 3.68
C GLU A 109 -9.43 11.78 4.64
N ILE A 110 -8.27 11.38 4.12
CA ILE A 110 -7.07 11.14 4.93
C ILE A 110 -6.58 12.46 5.53
N ALA A 111 -6.48 13.53 4.73
CA ALA A 111 -6.10 14.87 5.19
C ALA A 111 -7.00 15.39 6.31
N ALA A 112 -8.31 15.24 6.17
CA ALA A 112 -9.27 15.62 7.20
C ALA A 112 -9.06 14.86 8.53
N LYS A 113 -8.56 13.62 8.49
CA LYS A 113 -8.30 12.81 9.69
C LYS A 113 -6.91 13.01 10.31
N THR A 114 -5.95 13.45 9.52
CA THR A 114 -4.56 13.65 9.97
C THR A 114 -4.26 15.11 10.31
N PHE A 115 -5.16 16.03 9.92
CA PHE A 115 -5.03 17.49 10.06
C PHE A 115 -3.85 18.07 9.27
N PHE A 116 -3.47 17.41 8.17
CA PHE A 116 -2.54 17.94 7.19
C PHE A 116 -3.31 18.44 5.97
N ARG A 117 -2.67 19.30 5.17
CA ARG A 117 -3.20 19.66 3.86
C ARG A 117 -3.21 18.44 2.94
N ARG A 118 -4.22 18.36 2.06
CA ARG A 118 -4.35 17.29 1.07
C ARG A 118 -3.07 17.11 0.26
N GLU A 119 -2.46 18.20 -0.21
CA GLU A 119 -1.23 18.18 -1.00
C GLU A 119 -0.08 17.49 -0.25
N ILE A 120 0.09 17.81 1.05
CA ILE A 120 1.14 17.22 1.90
C ILE A 120 0.90 15.72 2.07
N VAL A 121 -0.35 15.31 2.31
CA VAL A 121 -0.73 13.89 2.44
C VAL A 121 -0.44 13.13 1.13
N GLU A 122 -0.90 13.67 0.00
CA GLU A 122 -0.73 13.04 -1.31
C GLU A 122 0.76 12.90 -1.66
N HIS A 123 1.56 13.94 -1.44
CA HIS A 123 3.00 13.89 -1.69
C HIS A 123 3.72 12.93 -0.74
N CYS A 124 3.48 13.02 0.58
CA CYS A 124 4.12 12.13 1.55
C CYS A 124 3.88 10.65 1.22
N ILE A 125 2.64 10.28 0.90
CA ILE A 125 2.29 8.89 0.54
C ILE A 125 3.04 8.50 -0.75
N ARG A 126 2.94 9.31 -1.81
CA ARG A 126 3.59 8.99 -3.09
C ARG A 126 5.10 8.87 -2.97
N GLU A 127 5.73 9.82 -2.29
CA GLU A 127 7.18 9.84 -2.08
C GLU A 127 7.65 8.64 -1.24
N THR A 128 6.90 8.27 -0.20
CA THR A 128 7.22 7.06 0.57
C THR A 128 7.11 5.79 -0.28
N LEU A 129 6.09 5.71 -1.14
CA LEU A 129 5.92 4.58 -2.07
C LEU A 129 7.00 4.53 -3.15
N LEU A 130 7.52 5.69 -3.58
CA LEU A 130 8.69 5.77 -4.46
C LEU A 130 9.93 5.17 -3.77
N CYS A 131 10.19 5.54 -2.51
CA CYS A 131 11.29 4.95 -1.74
C CYS A 131 11.15 3.44 -1.60
N PHE A 132 9.94 2.94 -1.33
CA PHE A 132 9.68 1.50 -1.22
C PHE A 132 10.00 0.77 -2.53
N ALA A 133 9.52 1.26 -3.67
CA ALA A 133 9.81 0.64 -4.95
C ALA A 133 11.31 0.68 -5.32
N GLY A 134 12.00 1.78 -4.98
CA GLY A 134 13.45 1.87 -5.13
C GLY A 134 14.19 0.83 -4.27
N ALA A 135 13.72 0.56 -3.07
CA ALA A 135 14.31 -0.44 -2.20
C ALA A 135 14.04 -1.88 -2.68
N LEU A 136 12.85 -2.17 -3.21
CA LEU A 136 12.53 -3.45 -3.85
C LEU A 136 13.48 -3.73 -5.02
N ARG A 137 13.73 -2.72 -5.87
CA ARG A 137 14.67 -2.85 -6.99
C ARG A 137 16.08 -3.20 -6.54
N ASP A 138 16.53 -2.60 -5.45
CA ASP A 138 17.87 -2.82 -4.91
C ASP A 138 17.95 -4.11 -4.06
N ASN A 139 16.89 -4.92 -4.03
CA ASN A 139 16.73 -6.13 -3.22
C ASN A 139 17.05 -5.91 -1.73
N LYS A 140 16.68 -4.73 -1.21
CA LYS A 140 16.83 -4.39 0.20
C LYS A 140 15.64 -4.91 0.99
N GLU A 141 15.91 -5.45 2.18
CA GLU A 141 14.85 -5.77 3.14
C GLU A 141 14.23 -4.47 3.65
N VAL A 142 12.90 -4.35 3.52
CA VAL A 142 12.15 -3.19 3.98
C VAL A 142 10.94 -3.67 4.77
N GLU A 143 10.90 -3.31 6.05
CA GLU A 143 9.74 -3.51 6.90
C GLU A 143 8.90 -2.23 6.98
N PHE A 144 7.58 -2.37 6.82
CA PHE A 144 6.61 -1.31 7.10
C PHE A 144 5.70 -1.73 8.25
N SER A 145 6.07 -1.37 9.47
CA SER A 145 5.25 -1.61 10.64
C SER A 145 4.34 -0.39 10.87
N PHE A 146 3.06 -0.53 10.53
CA PHE A 146 2.05 0.49 10.82
C PHE A 146 1.40 0.20 12.19
N LYS A 147 1.30 1.21 13.06
CA LYS A 147 0.52 1.15 14.31
C LYS A 147 -0.95 1.45 14.09
#